data_AF-A0A1Q9YGS6-F1
#
_entry.id   AF-A0A1Q9YGS6-F1
#
_cell.length_a   1.000
_cell.length_b   1.000
_cell.length_c   1.000
_cell.angle_alpha   90.00
_cell.angle_beta   90.00
_cell.angle_gamma   90.00
#
_symmetry.space_group_name_H-M   'P 1'
#
loop_
_entity.id
_entity.type
_entity.pdbx_description
1 polymer ?
#
loop_
_entity_poly.entity_id
_entity_poly.type
_entity_poly.pdbx_seq_one_letter_code
_entity_poly.pdbx_strand_id
1 'polypeptide(L)'
;MKKKIIYFSTVLCLGLGLTGCFATGEKSLDIPEEKTYELGETVMILPKNFISGESELDENQLENLKVESDLMTSSQYDYNGFKGEVKTVGKDYLGIGEYDVTLIDGDHKYPVKITVRDTQAPDFIMAPLKRVVAVGSTEEEVLKAYKAEDKDEVNLSLKGDYDLETPGSYTVIIHAEDPSGNIKEQEITLNVTGDGAMITADDTSDLDITDIPQTDNSTTNQQTDITVDIEEEPVTDETVTQPEETPAPDSSTPDTGTTDTTTPACTVSQAPAGAVIYYSFDEAYAAGLAWNQQDPKNYFYYLQGVDDCGNPVYLITMGTKSEGDGF
;
A
#
# COMPACT_ATOMS: atom_id res chain seq x y z
N MET A 1 -60.02 -26.63 22.47
CA MET A 1 -60.91 -26.46 23.66
C MET A 1 -60.18 -25.63 24.70
N LYS A 2 -60.85 -24.72 25.43
CA LYS A 2 -60.18 -23.84 26.42
C LYS A 2 -60.02 -24.57 27.76
N LYS A 3 -58.79 -24.82 28.22
CA LYS A 3 -58.53 -25.22 29.63
C LYS A 3 -58.46 -23.97 30.52
N LYS A 4 -58.91 -24.11 31.77
CA LYS A 4 -59.16 -22.98 32.67
C LYS A 4 -57.93 -22.62 33.50
N ILE A 5 -57.79 -21.33 33.79
CA ILE A 5 -56.94 -20.77 34.84
C ILE A 5 -57.42 -21.31 36.20
N ILE A 6 -56.48 -21.59 37.10
CA ILE A 6 -56.75 -21.76 38.54
C ILE A 6 -55.90 -20.71 39.26
N TYR A 7 -56.57 -19.72 39.85
CA TYR A 7 -55.97 -18.90 40.90
C TYR A 7 -56.07 -19.64 42.23
N PHE A 8 -55.03 -19.58 43.05
CA PHE A 8 -55.14 -19.85 44.49
C PHE A 8 -54.45 -18.73 45.26
N SER A 9 -55.07 -18.29 46.36
CA SER A 9 -54.70 -17.02 47.00
C SER A 9 -53.65 -17.20 48.09
N THR A 10 -52.63 -16.34 48.03
CA THR A 10 -51.90 -15.74 49.15
C THR A 10 -51.99 -16.41 50.54
N VAL A 11 -50.86 -16.92 51.03
CA VAL A 11 -50.55 -16.89 52.47
C VAL A 11 -49.33 -16.00 52.67
N LEU A 12 -49.45 -15.01 53.56
CA LEU A 12 -48.42 -14.05 53.90
C LEU A 12 -47.52 -14.62 55.01
N CYS A 13 -46.24 -14.86 54.71
CA CYS A 13 -45.22 -15.13 55.72
C CYS A 13 -44.09 -14.10 55.64
N LEU A 14 -44.22 -13.02 56.42
CA LEU A 14 -43.12 -12.14 56.77
C LEU A 14 -42.15 -12.90 57.69
N GLY A 15 -41.08 -13.47 57.10
CA GLY A 15 -39.97 -14.08 57.82
C GLY A 15 -38.67 -13.34 57.49
N LEU A 16 -38.09 -12.63 58.47
CA LEU A 16 -36.85 -11.89 58.28
C LEU A 16 -35.66 -12.85 58.15
N GLY A 17 -35.27 -13.12 56.91
CA GLY A 17 -34.06 -13.85 56.54
C GLY A 17 -33.30 -13.09 55.47
N LEU A 18 -32.61 -12.01 55.84
CA LEU A 18 -31.64 -11.34 54.96
C LEU A 18 -30.34 -12.16 54.85
N THR A 19 -30.46 -13.40 54.38
CA THR A 19 -29.39 -14.02 53.61
C THR A 19 -29.29 -13.20 52.32
N GLY A 20 -28.40 -12.21 52.32
CA GLY A 20 -28.05 -11.50 51.10
C GLY A 20 -27.57 -12.53 50.09
N CYS A 21 -28.38 -12.80 49.07
CA CYS A 21 -27.85 -13.31 47.82
C CYS A 21 -26.92 -12.22 47.31
N PHE A 22 -25.64 -12.32 47.66
CA PHE A 22 -24.59 -11.86 46.79
C PHE A 22 -24.75 -12.65 45.49
N ALA A 23 -25.59 -12.13 44.61
CA ALA A 23 -25.35 -12.28 43.20
C ALA A 23 -24.01 -11.59 42.96
N THR A 24 -22.93 -12.38 43.09
CA THR A 24 -21.73 -12.18 42.29
C THR A 24 -22.23 -12.20 40.86
N GLY A 25 -22.56 -11.02 40.34
CA GLY A 25 -22.85 -10.86 38.92
C GLY A 25 -21.56 -11.17 38.20
N GLU A 26 -21.46 -12.38 37.67
CA GLU A 26 -20.43 -12.72 36.68
C GLU A 26 -20.57 -11.66 35.59
N LYS A 27 -19.51 -10.87 35.40
CA LYS A 27 -19.53 -9.80 34.42
C LYS A 27 -19.47 -10.47 33.05
N SER A 28 -20.62 -10.68 32.44
CA SER A 28 -20.73 -11.27 31.12
C SER A 28 -19.93 -10.41 30.14
N LEU A 29 -18.85 -11.00 29.62
CA LEU A 29 -18.06 -10.40 28.55
C LEU A 29 -18.97 -10.20 27.32
N ASP A 30 -19.05 -8.98 26.82
CA ASP A 30 -19.76 -8.67 25.58
C ASP A 30 -18.82 -8.97 24.41
N ILE A 31 -19.09 -10.06 23.71
CA ILE A 31 -18.21 -10.66 22.70
C ILE A 31 -19.03 -10.83 21.41
N PRO A 32 -18.59 -10.27 20.27
CA PRO A 32 -19.34 -10.38 19.02
C PRO A 32 -19.22 -11.79 18.42
N GLU A 33 -20.31 -12.31 17.84
CA GLU A 33 -20.31 -13.62 17.17
C GLU A 33 -19.48 -13.62 15.86
N GLU A 34 -19.39 -12.47 15.18
CA GLU A 34 -18.60 -12.26 13.96
C GLU A 34 -17.82 -10.93 14.04
N LYS A 35 -16.62 -10.90 13.46
CA LYS A 35 -15.82 -9.69 13.26
C LYS A 35 -15.22 -9.66 11.84
N THR A 36 -15.71 -8.72 11.04
CA THR A 36 -15.21 -8.50 9.67
C THR A 36 -13.94 -7.64 9.68
N TYR A 37 -13.07 -7.89 8.72
CA TYR A 37 -11.85 -7.14 8.41
C TYR A 37 -11.75 -6.93 6.89
N GLU A 38 -11.24 -5.77 6.46
CA GLU A 38 -10.94 -5.52 5.05
C GLU A 38 -9.60 -6.18 4.66
N LEU A 39 -9.41 -6.55 3.39
CA LEU A 39 -8.17 -7.15 2.94
C LEU A 39 -7.00 -6.18 3.17
N GLY A 40 -5.86 -6.71 3.64
CA GLY A 40 -4.73 -5.88 4.03
C GLY A 40 -4.85 -5.18 5.39
N GLU A 41 -5.98 -5.29 6.11
CA GLU A 41 -6.09 -4.80 7.48
C GLU A 41 -5.31 -5.72 8.45
N THR A 42 -4.72 -5.13 9.50
CA THR A 42 -3.92 -5.87 10.50
C THR A 42 -4.81 -6.68 11.45
N VAL A 43 -4.98 -7.97 11.15
CA VAL A 43 -5.71 -8.89 12.02
C VAL A 43 -4.90 -9.22 13.28
N MET A 44 -5.51 -9.02 14.46
CA MET A 44 -4.91 -9.22 15.77
C MET A 44 -5.69 -10.25 16.60
N ILE A 45 -5.02 -11.34 16.96
CA ILE A 45 -5.53 -12.48 17.73
C ILE A 45 -5.08 -12.38 19.19
N LEU A 46 -5.66 -11.43 19.94
CA LEU A 46 -5.46 -11.24 21.38
C LEU A 46 -6.81 -11.15 22.09
N PRO A 47 -6.92 -11.56 23.38
CA PRO A 47 -8.18 -11.55 24.11
C PRO A 47 -9.00 -10.26 23.99
N LYS A 48 -8.34 -9.11 24.24
CA LYS A 48 -8.94 -7.77 24.22
C LYS A 48 -9.60 -7.41 22.88
N ASN A 49 -9.04 -7.89 21.76
CA ASN A 49 -9.50 -7.57 20.41
C ASN A 49 -10.86 -8.20 20.07
N PHE A 50 -11.41 -9.03 20.96
CA PHE A 50 -12.71 -9.70 20.85
C PHE A 50 -13.71 -9.26 21.94
N ILE A 51 -13.44 -8.19 22.70
CA ILE A 51 -14.28 -7.77 23.83
C ILE A 51 -14.77 -6.33 23.64
N SER A 52 -16.09 -6.18 23.50
CA SER A 52 -16.77 -4.89 23.58
C SER A 52 -16.65 -4.34 25.01
N GLY A 53 -16.18 -3.10 25.15
CA GLY A 53 -15.98 -2.49 26.47
C GLY A 53 -14.75 -3.00 27.23
N GLU A 54 -13.69 -3.42 26.52
CA GLU A 54 -12.39 -3.84 27.10
C GLU A 54 -11.86 -2.92 28.21
N SER A 55 -12.13 -1.61 28.14
CA SER A 55 -11.73 -0.59 29.11
C SER A 55 -12.41 -0.69 30.48
N GLU A 56 -13.39 -1.58 30.64
CA GLU A 56 -14.02 -1.89 31.93
C GLU A 56 -13.54 -3.23 32.54
N LEU A 57 -12.51 -3.86 31.99
CA LEU A 57 -11.83 -5.02 32.60
C LEU A 57 -10.55 -4.56 33.31
N ASP A 58 -10.19 -5.24 34.41
CA ASP A 58 -8.89 -5.02 35.04
C ASP A 58 -7.81 -5.96 34.46
N GLU A 59 -6.55 -5.60 34.68
CA GLU A 59 -5.37 -6.27 34.13
C GLU A 59 -5.34 -7.78 34.46
N ASN A 60 -5.77 -8.17 35.67
CA ASN A 60 -5.83 -9.59 36.08
C ASN A 60 -6.96 -10.34 35.35
N GLN A 61 -8.05 -9.67 34.97
CA GLN A 61 -9.09 -10.27 34.14
C GLN A 61 -8.55 -10.53 32.73
N LEU A 62 -7.82 -9.59 32.12
CA LEU A 62 -7.18 -9.83 30.81
C LEU A 62 -6.14 -10.96 30.85
N GLU A 63 -5.32 -11.06 31.91
CA GLU A 63 -4.30 -12.12 32.03
C GLU A 63 -4.87 -13.55 32.09
N ASN A 64 -6.11 -13.73 32.55
CA ASN A 64 -6.74 -15.04 32.65
C ASN A 64 -7.39 -15.52 31.34
N LEU A 65 -7.69 -14.59 30.43
CA LEU A 65 -8.32 -14.89 29.14
C LEU A 65 -7.33 -15.49 28.15
N LYS A 66 -7.82 -16.43 27.34
CA LYS A 66 -7.02 -17.15 26.33
C LYS A 66 -7.73 -17.16 24.99
N VAL A 67 -6.96 -17.30 23.92
CA VAL A 67 -7.48 -17.49 22.56
C VAL A 67 -6.97 -18.82 22.02
N GLU A 68 -7.88 -19.61 21.42
CA GLU A 68 -7.57 -20.77 20.60
C GLU A 68 -7.99 -20.49 19.15
N SER A 69 -7.11 -20.75 18.17
CA SER A 69 -7.43 -20.75 16.74
C SER A 69 -6.35 -21.47 15.93
N ASP A 70 -6.73 -22.07 14.80
CA ASP A 70 -5.79 -22.61 13.80
C ASP A 70 -4.89 -21.51 13.22
N LEU A 71 -5.34 -20.24 13.25
CA LEU A 71 -4.54 -19.05 12.91
C LEU A 71 -3.23 -18.94 13.71
N MET A 72 -3.18 -19.54 14.91
CA MET A 72 -2.02 -19.48 15.81
C MET A 72 -1.12 -20.72 15.73
N THR A 73 -1.49 -21.75 14.94
CA THR A 73 -0.85 -23.08 15.01
C THR A 73 -0.66 -23.78 13.66
N SER A 74 -1.44 -23.46 12.61
CA SER A 74 -1.25 -24.04 11.28
C SER A 74 -0.10 -23.36 10.52
N SER A 75 0.74 -24.17 9.85
CA SER A 75 1.90 -23.70 9.07
C SER A 75 1.54 -22.93 7.78
N GLN A 76 0.26 -22.65 7.54
CA GLN A 76 -0.21 -21.74 6.48
C GLN A 76 -0.27 -20.27 6.93
N TYR A 77 -0.11 -20.01 8.24
CA TYR A 77 -0.12 -18.67 8.83
C TYR A 77 1.22 -18.36 9.51
N ASP A 78 1.59 -17.08 9.50
CA ASP A 78 2.64 -16.54 10.37
C ASP A 78 1.96 -15.79 11.51
N TYR A 79 2.20 -16.22 12.75
CA TYR A 79 1.58 -15.66 13.96
C TYR A 79 2.65 -15.11 14.90
N ASN A 80 2.70 -13.79 15.00
CA ASN A 80 3.60 -13.09 15.90
C ASN A 80 3.02 -13.07 17.32
N GLY A 81 3.30 -14.11 18.10
CA GLY A 81 2.81 -14.25 19.49
C GLY A 81 3.24 -13.16 20.49
N PHE A 82 4.13 -12.22 20.11
CA PHE A 82 4.44 -11.05 20.92
C PHE A 82 3.51 -9.86 20.62
N LYS A 83 3.15 -9.66 19.35
CA LYS A 83 2.20 -8.62 18.92
C LYS A 83 0.74 -9.09 18.92
N GLY A 84 0.50 -10.40 18.82
CA GLY A 84 -0.78 -10.98 18.44
C GLY A 84 -1.15 -10.83 16.95
N GLU A 85 -0.25 -10.33 16.12
CA GLU A 85 -0.46 -10.10 14.67
C GLU A 85 -0.44 -11.44 13.90
N VAL A 86 -1.37 -11.65 12.97
CA VAL A 86 -1.40 -12.84 12.10
C VAL A 86 -1.45 -12.48 10.61
N LYS A 87 -0.72 -13.23 9.79
CA LYS A 87 -0.67 -13.11 8.33
C LYS A 87 -0.77 -14.49 7.66
N THR A 88 -1.11 -14.54 6.37
CA THR A 88 -0.91 -15.75 5.56
C THR A 88 0.57 -15.86 5.18
N VAL A 89 1.17 -17.05 5.25
CA VAL A 89 2.60 -17.23 4.91
C VAL A 89 2.86 -16.80 3.47
N GLY A 90 3.83 -15.88 3.29
CA GLY A 90 4.17 -15.32 1.98
C GLY A 90 3.31 -14.12 1.56
N LYS A 91 2.40 -13.62 2.41
CA LYS A 91 1.67 -12.36 2.24
C LYS A 91 1.90 -11.44 3.44
N ASP A 92 1.79 -10.13 3.23
CA ASP A 92 1.89 -9.13 4.30
C ASP A 92 0.61 -8.95 5.13
N TYR A 93 -0.42 -9.76 4.86
CA TYR A 93 -1.73 -9.68 5.48
C TYR A 93 -2.36 -11.07 5.61
N LEU A 94 -3.44 -11.20 6.39
CA LEU A 94 -4.28 -12.40 6.38
C LEU A 94 -5.17 -12.37 5.13
N GLY A 95 -5.18 -13.44 4.34
CA GLY A 95 -5.95 -13.51 3.09
C GLY A 95 -7.48 -13.49 3.30
N ILE A 96 -8.22 -13.42 2.18
CA ILE A 96 -9.69 -13.54 2.17
C ILE A 96 -10.11 -14.90 2.72
N GLY A 97 -11.12 -14.92 3.59
CA GLY A 97 -11.68 -16.15 4.14
C GLY A 97 -12.48 -15.97 5.44
N GLU A 98 -13.07 -17.08 5.89
CA GLU A 98 -13.62 -17.20 7.24
C GLU A 98 -12.66 -18.00 8.12
N TYR A 99 -12.43 -17.54 9.35
CA TYR A 99 -11.53 -18.16 10.32
C TYR A 99 -12.19 -18.24 11.68
N ASP A 100 -12.23 -19.43 12.25
CA ASP A 100 -12.83 -19.63 13.57
C ASP A 100 -11.80 -19.34 14.68
N VAL A 101 -12.21 -18.50 15.63
CA VAL A 101 -11.45 -18.13 16.83
C VAL A 101 -12.30 -18.46 18.05
N THR A 102 -11.70 -18.86 19.16
CA THR A 102 -12.41 -19.07 20.42
C THR A 102 -11.73 -18.30 21.55
N LEU A 103 -12.43 -17.33 22.13
CA LEU A 103 -12.04 -16.72 23.39
C LEU A 103 -12.46 -17.64 24.55
N ILE A 104 -11.62 -17.75 25.58
CA ILE A 104 -11.82 -18.66 26.71
C ILE A 104 -11.67 -17.89 28.02
N ASP A 105 -12.68 -18.00 28.87
CA ASP A 105 -12.71 -17.49 30.23
C ASP A 105 -13.01 -18.64 31.21
N GLY A 106 -11.99 -19.17 31.87
CA GLY A 106 -12.10 -20.38 32.69
C GLY A 106 -12.62 -21.58 31.89
N ASP A 107 -13.83 -22.04 32.21
CA ASP A 107 -14.54 -23.12 31.51
C ASP A 107 -15.47 -22.60 30.38
N HIS A 108 -15.70 -21.28 30.28
CA HIS A 108 -16.53 -20.69 29.24
C HIS A 108 -15.74 -20.55 27.93
N LYS A 109 -16.38 -20.87 26.81
CA LYS A 109 -15.84 -20.72 25.46
C LYS A 109 -16.79 -19.89 24.60
N TYR A 110 -16.26 -18.83 24.00
CA TYR A 110 -16.98 -17.89 23.14
C TYR A 110 -16.41 -18.00 21.72
N PRO A 111 -17.12 -18.66 20.78
CA PRO A 111 -16.70 -18.71 19.40
C PRO A 111 -16.92 -17.34 18.74
N VAL A 112 -15.91 -16.88 18.01
CA VAL A 112 -15.93 -15.65 17.20
C VAL A 112 -15.47 -16.02 15.80
N LYS A 113 -16.29 -15.72 14.80
CA LYS A 113 -15.89 -15.83 13.39
C LYS A 113 -15.14 -14.57 12.97
N ILE A 114 -13.89 -14.70 12.54
CA ILE A 114 -13.21 -13.65 11.78
C ILE A 114 -13.57 -13.85 10.31
N THR A 115 -13.93 -12.76 9.62
CA THR A 115 -14.23 -12.79 8.19
C THR A 115 -13.39 -11.71 7.49
N VAL A 116 -12.39 -12.12 6.70
CA VAL A 116 -11.63 -11.19 5.83
C VAL A 116 -12.29 -11.17 4.46
N ARG A 117 -12.55 -9.98 3.92
CA ARG A 117 -13.12 -9.75 2.57
C ARG A 117 -12.36 -8.64 1.88
N ASP A 118 -12.45 -8.57 0.55
CA ASP A 118 -12.19 -7.31 -0.14
C ASP A 118 -13.50 -6.62 -0.54
N THR A 119 -13.55 -5.31 -0.35
CA THR A 119 -14.63 -4.42 -0.77
C THR A 119 -14.11 -3.19 -1.52
N GLN A 120 -12.78 -3.12 -1.73
CA GLN A 120 -12.14 -2.03 -2.47
C GLN A 120 -12.10 -2.39 -3.95
N ALA A 121 -12.18 -1.39 -4.82
CA ALA A 121 -12.15 -1.59 -6.27
C ALA A 121 -10.79 -1.17 -6.84
N PRO A 122 -10.19 -1.97 -7.75
CA PRO A 122 -8.84 -1.72 -8.28
C PRO A 122 -8.61 -0.29 -8.77
N ASP A 123 -7.41 0.25 -8.58
CA ASP A 123 -7.05 1.61 -9.01
C ASP A 123 -6.15 1.61 -10.25
N PHE A 124 -6.50 2.43 -11.25
CA PHE A 124 -5.78 2.55 -12.50
C PHE A 124 -4.47 3.35 -12.35
N ILE A 125 -3.35 2.76 -12.75
CA ILE A 125 -2.04 3.40 -12.69
C ILE A 125 -1.81 4.20 -13.97
N MET A 126 -1.91 5.53 -13.89
CA MET A 126 -1.58 6.46 -14.99
C MET A 126 -2.24 6.11 -16.34
N ALA A 127 -3.48 5.61 -16.31
CA ALA A 127 -4.17 5.09 -17.49
C ALA A 127 -4.39 6.19 -18.56
N PRO A 128 -3.94 5.98 -19.82
CA PRO A 128 -4.11 6.98 -20.88
C PRO A 128 -5.57 7.05 -21.37
N LEU A 129 -6.15 8.25 -21.39
CA LEU A 129 -7.52 8.49 -21.87
C LEU A 129 -7.70 8.31 -23.39
N LYS A 130 -6.59 8.14 -24.14
CA LYS A 130 -6.57 7.94 -25.59
C LYS A 130 -5.58 6.84 -25.96
N ARG A 131 -5.96 5.96 -26.88
CA ARG A 131 -5.15 4.84 -27.38
C ARG A 131 -5.22 4.79 -28.90
N VAL A 132 -4.07 4.66 -29.56
CA VAL A 132 -3.98 4.42 -31.01
C VAL A 132 -3.44 3.02 -31.27
N VAL A 133 -4.09 2.25 -32.13
CA VAL A 133 -3.67 0.91 -32.60
C VAL A 133 -3.86 0.77 -34.11
N ALA A 134 -3.21 -0.23 -34.71
CA ALA A 134 -3.38 -0.52 -36.13
C ALA A 134 -4.64 -1.36 -36.40
N VAL A 135 -5.09 -1.38 -37.65
CA VAL A 135 -6.06 -2.38 -38.15
C VAL A 135 -5.52 -3.80 -37.93
N GLY A 136 -6.37 -4.69 -37.44
CA GLY A 136 -6.02 -6.09 -37.13
C GLY A 136 -5.27 -6.28 -35.81
N SER A 137 -5.16 -5.24 -34.97
CA SER A 137 -4.66 -5.40 -33.59
C SER A 137 -5.62 -6.20 -32.71
N THR A 138 -5.10 -6.73 -31.61
CA THR A 138 -5.87 -7.50 -30.61
C THR A 138 -6.26 -6.66 -29.39
N GLU A 139 -7.29 -7.10 -28.65
CA GLU A 139 -7.63 -6.52 -27.34
C GLU A 139 -6.43 -6.50 -26.38
N GLU A 140 -5.59 -7.54 -26.39
CA GLU A 140 -4.36 -7.62 -25.60
C GLU A 140 -3.37 -6.49 -25.94
N GLU A 141 -3.32 -6.05 -27.20
CA GLU A 141 -2.49 -4.92 -27.64
C GLU A 141 -3.07 -3.56 -27.28
N VAL A 142 -4.40 -3.43 -27.22
CA VAL A 142 -5.06 -2.25 -26.61
C VAL A 142 -4.71 -2.19 -25.12
N LEU A 143 -4.95 -3.28 -24.39
CA LEU A 143 -4.84 -3.40 -22.93
C LEU A 143 -3.41 -3.30 -22.39
N LYS A 144 -2.37 -3.63 -23.18
CA LYS A 144 -0.94 -3.46 -22.78
C LYS A 144 -0.53 -2.03 -22.40
N ALA A 145 -1.33 -1.02 -22.74
CA ALA A 145 -1.10 0.37 -22.30
C ALA A 145 -1.73 0.70 -20.93
N TYR A 146 -2.43 -0.25 -20.31
CA TYR A 146 -3.20 -0.07 -19.08
C TYR A 146 -2.66 -0.98 -17.98
N LYS A 147 -2.73 -0.48 -16.74
CA LYS A 147 -2.46 -1.22 -15.52
C LYS A 147 -3.44 -0.78 -14.46
N ALA A 148 -3.84 -1.72 -13.62
CA ALA A 148 -4.52 -1.44 -12.37
C ALA A 148 -3.84 -2.23 -11.25
N GLU A 149 -3.85 -1.66 -10.05
CA GLU A 149 -3.31 -2.25 -8.84
C GLU A 149 -4.44 -2.46 -7.83
N ASP A 150 -4.35 -3.56 -7.08
CA ASP A 150 -5.21 -3.89 -5.95
C ASP A 150 -4.40 -4.76 -4.96
N LYS A 151 -5.01 -5.18 -3.84
CA LYS A 151 -4.42 -6.12 -2.89
C LYS A 151 -4.64 -7.57 -3.30
N ASP A 152 -5.70 -7.88 -4.05
CA ASP A 152 -5.87 -9.18 -4.71
C ASP A 152 -5.48 -9.11 -6.21
N GLU A 153 -5.74 -10.18 -6.98
CA GLU A 153 -5.49 -10.19 -8.43
C GLU A 153 -6.43 -9.22 -9.17
N VAL A 154 -5.98 -8.61 -10.28
CA VAL A 154 -6.82 -7.71 -11.10
C VAL A 154 -6.91 -8.22 -12.53
N ASN A 155 -8.12 -8.44 -13.02
CA ASN A 155 -8.39 -8.73 -14.42
C ASN A 155 -8.67 -7.44 -15.21
N LEU A 156 -8.07 -7.30 -16.40
CA LEU A 156 -8.33 -6.19 -17.32
C LEU A 156 -9.02 -6.70 -18.58
N SER A 157 -10.09 -6.01 -18.99
CA SER A 157 -10.86 -6.31 -20.22
C SER A 157 -11.32 -5.03 -20.93
N LEU A 158 -11.69 -5.15 -22.21
CA LEU A 158 -12.12 -4.05 -23.06
C LEU A 158 -13.62 -4.17 -23.40
N LYS A 159 -14.42 -3.19 -22.97
CA LYS A 159 -15.88 -3.15 -23.19
C LYS A 159 -16.27 -1.99 -24.11
N GLY A 160 -17.37 -2.14 -24.84
CA GLY A 160 -17.93 -1.10 -25.71
C GLY A 160 -18.43 -1.67 -27.04
N ASP A 161 -18.68 -0.77 -27.99
CA ASP A 161 -18.96 -1.10 -29.39
C ASP A 161 -17.78 -0.58 -30.23
N TYR A 162 -16.95 -1.50 -30.74
CA TYR A 162 -15.72 -1.18 -31.45
C TYR A 162 -15.37 -2.27 -32.48
N ASP A 163 -14.58 -1.88 -33.48
CA ASP A 163 -14.11 -2.78 -34.53
C ASP A 163 -12.61 -2.53 -34.77
N LEU A 164 -11.77 -3.54 -34.52
CA LEU A 164 -10.32 -3.46 -34.71
C LEU A 164 -9.91 -3.72 -36.17
N GLU A 165 -10.83 -4.17 -37.04
CA GLU A 165 -10.58 -4.38 -38.48
C GLU A 165 -10.94 -3.13 -39.32
N THR A 166 -11.72 -2.19 -38.78
CA THR A 166 -12.16 -0.97 -39.47
C THR A 166 -11.44 0.27 -38.92
N PRO A 167 -10.80 1.11 -39.76
CA PRO A 167 -10.28 2.40 -39.32
C PRO A 167 -11.39 3.32 -38.79
N GLY A 168 -11.22 3.84 -37.58
CA GLY A 168 -12.25 4.59 -36.88
C GLY A 168 -11.80 5.14 -35.52
N SER A 169 -12.71 5.86 -34.87
CA SER A 169 -12.55 6.35 -33.50
C SER A 169 -13.75 5.88 -32.68
N TYR A 170 -13.47 5.20 -31.57
CA TYR A 170 -14.43 4.45 -30.78
C TYR A 170 -14.37 4.87 -29.31
N THR A 171 -15.53 5.13 -28.70
CA THR A 171 -15.63 5.28 -27.24
C THR A 171 -15.73 3.90 -26.61
N VAL A 172 -14.73 3.53 -25.82
CA VAL A 172 -14.64 2.21 -25.19
C VAL A 172 -14.25 2.34 -23.72
N ILE A 173 -14.51 1.31 -22.94
CA ILE A 173 -14.30 1.27 -21.49
C ILE A 173 -13.22 0.23 -21.19
N ILE A 174 -12.15 0.67 -20.53
CA ILE A 174 -11.21 -0.23 -19.85
C ILE A 174 -11.87 -0.64 -18.55
N HIS A 175 -12.03 -1.94 -18.34
CA HIS A 175 -12.68 -2.51 -17.16
C HIS A 175 -11.68 -3.30 -16.33
N ALA A 176 -11.52 -2.91 -15.07
CA ALA A 176 -10.79 -3.63 -14.05
C ALA A 176 -11.77 -4.29 -13.06
N GLU A 177 -11.60 -5.58 -12.81
CA GLU A 177 -12.42 -6.39 -11.89
C GLU A 177 -11.51 -7.31 -11.07
N ASP A 178 -11.79 -7.44 -9.76
CA ASP A 178 -11.10 -8.34 -8.84
C ASP A 178 -11.86 -9.69 -8.66
N PRO A 179 -11.28 -10.72 -8.02
CA PRO A 179 -11.96 -11.97 -7.69
C PRO A 179 -13.19 -11.83 -6.76
N SER A 180 -13.38 -10.70 -6.09
CA SER A 180 -14.51 -10.40 -5.20
C SER A 180 -15.69 -9.75 -5.95
N GLY A 181 -15.50 -9.29 -7.19
CA GLY A 181 -16.48 -8.56 -8.00
C GLY A 181 -16.48 -7.04 -7.77
N ASN A 182 -15.43 -6.49 -7.17
CA ASN A 182 -15.22 -5.04 -7.05
C ASN A 182 -14.65 -4.51 -8.37
N ILE A 183 -15.19 -3.37 -8.85
CA ILE A 183 -15.07 -2.94 -10.24
C ILE A 183 -14.62 -1.48 -10.34
N LYS A 184 -13.67 -1.21 -11.25
CA LYS A 184 -13.32 0.14 -11.71
C LYS A 184 -13.39 0.20 -13.24
N GLU A 185 -14.02 1.24 -13.77
CA GLU A 185 -14.17 1.44 -15.22
C GLU A 185 -13.64 2.82 -15.63
N GLN A 186 -12.94 2.88 -16.75
CA GLN A 186 -12.38 4.10 -17.34
C GLN A 186 -12.77 4.19 -18.81
N GLU A 187 -13.57 5.20 -19.17
CA GLU A 187 -13.86 5.51 -20.58
C GLU A 187 -12.63 6.12 -21.26
N ILE A 188 -12.35 5.70 -22.50
CA ILE A 188 -11.24 6.16 -23.33
C ILE A 188 -11.70 6.39 -24.79
N THR A 189 -10.90 7.12 -25.56
CA THR A 189 -10.97 7.12 -27.03
C THR A 189 -9.98 6.10 -27.61
N LEU A 190 -10.49 5.10 -28.33
CA LEU A 190 -9.69 4.14 -29.08
C LEU A 190 -9.72 4.49 -30.58
N ASN A 191 -8.57 4.84 -31.14
CA ASN A 191 -8.39 5.13 -32.57
C ASN A 191 -7.73 3.93 -33.25
N VAL A 192 -8.40 3.39 -34.27
CA VAL A 192 -7.89 2.30 -35.13
C VAL A 192 -7.44 2.91 -36.45
N THR A 193 -6.19 2.70 -36.85
CA THR A 193 -5.60 3.31 -38.04
C THR A 193 -5.11 2.27 -39.06
N GLY A 194 -5.31 2.55 -40.35
CA GLY A 194 -4.89 1.65 -41.43
C GLY A 194 -3.39 1.69 -41.70
N ASP A 195 -2.87 0.62 -42.32
CA ASP A 195 -1.47 0.49 -42.74
C ASP A 195 -0.97 1.74 -43.48
N GLY A 196 0.05 2.39 -42.91
CA GLY A 196 0.68 3.58 -43.47
C GLY A 196 0.30 4.92 -42.81
N ALA A 197 -0.60 4.91 -41.82
CA ALA A 197 -0.82 6.08 -40.96
C ALA A 197 0.41 6.33 -40.06
N MET A 198 1.25 7.32 -40.41
CA MET A 198 2.17 7.90 -39.44
C MET A 198 1.36 8.58 -38.33
N ILE A 199 1.73 8.37 -37.07
CA ILE A 199 1.23 9.17 -35.95
C ILE A 199 1.57 10.63 -36.24
N THR A 200 0.56 11.47 -36.45
CA THR A 200 0.80 12.91 -36.51
C THR A 200 0.77 13.48 -35.09
N ALA A 201 1.50 14.56 -34.83
CA ALA A 201 1.49 15.20 -33.50
C ALA A 201 0.09 15.74 -33.11
N ASP A 202 -0.83 15.84 -34.07
CA ASP A 202 -2.21 16.26 -33.87
C ASP A 202 -3.10 15.14 -33.29
N ASP A 203 -2.82 13.87 -33.57
CA ASP A 203 -3.47 12.74 -32.89
C ASP A 203 -3.14 12.69 -31.37
N THR A 204 -2.13 13.46 -30.95
CA THR A 204 -1.69 13.65 -29.57
C THR A 204 -1.92 15.07 -29.03
N SER A 205 -2.48 16.01 -29.82
CA SER A 205 -2.57 17.43 -29.44
C SER A 205 -3.73 17.71 -28.48
N ASP A 206 -4.86 17.00 -28.61
CA ASP A 206 -5.99 17.02 -27.66
C ASP A 206 -5.68 16.27 -26.34
N LEU A 207 -4.55 16.59 -25.72
CA LEU A 207 -4.37 16.49 -24.26
C LEU A 207 -4.88 17.81 -23.67
N ASP A 208 -6.18 17.88 -23.38
CA ASP A 208 -6.81 19.08 -22.80
C ASP A 208 -6.45 19.21 -21.31
N ILE A 209 -5.22 19.67 -21.05
CA ILE A 209 -4.69 19.93 -19.71
C ILE A 209 -5.25 21.27 -19.21
N THR A 210 -6.56 21.32 -18.98
CA THR A 210 -7.27 22.51 -18.45
C THR A 210 -7.98 22.27 -17.12
N ASP A 211 -8.23 21.01 -16.73
CA ASP A 211 -8.78 20.64 -15.41
C ASP A 211 -7.72 20.04 -14.43
N ILE A 212 -6.42 20.18 -14.74
CA ILE A 212 -5.36 19.99 -13.72
C ILE A 212 -5.14 21.33 -13.00
N PRO A 213 -5.29 21.41 -11.66
CA PRO A 213 -5.02 22.64 -10.91
C PRO A 213 -3.52 22.97 -10.96
N GLN A 214 -3.19 24.09 -11.62
CA GLN A 214 -1.79 24.55 -11.77
C GLN A 214 -1.14 24.91 -10.44
N THR A 215 0.14 24.55 -10.30
CA THR A 215 1.14 25.34 -9.57
C THR A 215 2.33 25.57 -10.49
N ASP A 216 2.78 26.84 -10.58
CA ASP A 216 3.70 27.28 -11.62
C ASP A 216 5.16 26.90 -11.36
N ASN A 217 5.89 26.54 -12.42
CA ASN A 217 6.81 27.52 -13.02
C ASN A 217 7.12 27.20 -14.50
N SER A 218 7.55 28.19 -15.27
CA SER A 218 7.79 28.11 -16.71
C SER A 218 9.24 28.46 -17.08
N THR A 219 9.77 27.86 -18.15
CA THR A 219 10.50 28.60 -19.20
C THR A 219 10.55 27.78 -20.49
N THR A 220 10.09 28.37 -21.58
CA THR A 220 10.05 27.80 -22.94
C THR A 220 11.37 28.00 -23.70
N ASN A 221 11.76 27.07 -24.57
CA ASN A 221 12.18 27.39 -25.95
C ASN A 221 12.17 26.15 -26.87
N GLN A 222 12.06 26.40 -28.18
CA GLN A 222 11.81 25.38 -29.21
C GLN A 222 13.03 25.11 -30.13
N GLN A 223 12.84 24.13 -31.01
CA GLN A 223 13.45 24.00 -32.34
C GLN A 223 14.90 23.48 -32.42
N THR A 224 15.02 22.25 -32.89
CA THR A 224 16.21 21.69 -33.54
C THR A 224 15.87 21.29 -34.97
N ASP A 225 16.27 22.12 -35.94
CA ASP A 225 16.34 21.69 -37.33
C ASP A 225 17.43 20.63 -37.50
N ILE A 226 17.18 19.61 -38.33
CA ILE A 226 18.19 18.61 -38.71
C ILE A 226 18.90 19.12 -39.96
N THR A 227 20.24 19.12 -39.96
CA THR A 227 21.03 19.24 -41.18
C THR A 227 22.23 18.29 -41.10
N VAL A 228 22.56 17.65 -42.22
CA VAL A 228 23.56 16.59 -42.33
C VAL A 228 24.81 17.15 -42.99
N ASP A 229 25.99 16.87 -42.42
CA ASP A 229 27.21 16.41 -43.12
C ASP A 229 28.40 16.41 -42.13
N ILE A 230 29.21 15.34 -42.16
CA ILE A 230 30.49 15.26 -41.45
C ILE A 230 31.52 14.67 -42.42
N GLU A 231 32.49 15.47 -42.83
CA GLU A 231 33.75 14.98 -43.40
C GLU A 231 34.75 14.67 -42.27
N GLU A 232 35.56 13.63 -42.45
CA GLU A 232 36.78 13.38 -41.68
C GLU A 232 37.87 14.40 -42.14
N GLU A 233 38.94 14.76 -41.43
CA GLU A 233 39.79 14.01 -40.49
C GLU A 233 40.48 14.95 -39.44
N PRO A 234 41.34 14.46 -38.51
CA PRO A 234 41.59 15.13 -37.21
C PRO A 234 42.87 15.98 -37.09
N VAL A 235 42.98 16.72 -35.97
CA VAL A 235 44.25 17.20 -35.37
C VAL A 235 44.23 16.98 -33.85
N THR A 236 45.41 16.81 -33.25
CA THR A 236 45.67 16.25 -31.91
C THR A 236 46.04 17.28 -30.81
N ASP A 237 46.18 16.74 -29.60
CA ASP A 237 47.14 17.09 -28.54
C ASP A 237 46.83 18.17 -27.47
N GLU A 238 46.80 17.64 -26.23
CA GLU A 238 47.62 18.03 -25.06
C GLU A 238 47.54 19.45 -24.45
N THR A 239 46.90 19.46 -23.26
CA THR A 239 47.30 20.11 -21.98
C THR A 239 47.77 21.58 -21.92
N VAL A 240 47.36 22.29 -20.83
CA VAL A 240 48.29 22.93 -19.85
C VAL A 240 47.58 23.70 -18.70
N THR A 241 48.00 23.39 -17.46
CA THR A 241 47.89 24.12 -16.16
C THR A 241 46.55 24.44 -15.46
N GLN A 242 46.53 23.99 -14.20
CA GLN A 242 45.78 24.43 -13.01
C GLN A 242 46.37 25.75 -12.40
N PRO A 243 45.65 26.45 -11.52
CA PRO A 243 46.27 26.99 -10.28
C PRO A 243 45.54 26.64 -8.96
N GLU A 244 46.26 26.73 -7.84
CA GLU A 244 45.83 26.60 -6.43
C GLU A 244 45.11 27.89 -5.93
N GLU A 245 44.47 28.02 -4.74
CA GLU A 245 44.36 27.18 -3.51
C GLU A 245 42.84 26.98 -3.16
N THR A 246 42.23 26.96 -1.95
CA THR A 246 42.50 27.19 -0.49
C THR A 246 41.58 26.26 0.35
N PRO A 247 41.77 26.03 1.68
CA PRO A 247 41.28 24.78 2.32
C PRO A 247 40.22 24.89 3.45
N ALA A 248 39.76 23.70 3.88
CA ALA A 248 39.20 23.31 5.20
C ALA A 248 37.69 23.57 5.47
N PRO A 249 37.00 22.79 6.33
CA PRO A 249 37.54 21.81 7.31
C PRO A 249 37.10 20.33 7.17
N ASP A 250 37.79 19.49 7.94
CA ASP A 250 37.59 18.05 8.18
C ASP A 250 36.31 17.75 8.97
N SER A 251 35.61 16.67 8.60
CA SER A 251 34.69 15.95 9.47
C SER A 251 34.75 14.46 9.11
N SER A 252 35.24 13.64 10.03
CA SER A 252 35.67 12.26 9.77
C SER A 252 34.73 11.20 10.39
N THR A 253 34.31 10.24 9.57
CA THR A 253 33.59 9.01 9.98
C THR A 253 34.03 7.83 9.08
N PRO A 254 33.91 6.57 9.53
CA PRO A 254 34.81 5.50 9.08
C PRO A 254 34.40 4.75 7.80
N ASP A 255 35.41 4.31 7.06
CA ASP A 255 35.33 3.30 6.00
C ASP A 255 35.15 1.90 6.60
N THR A 256 34.12 1.17 6.14
CA THR A 256 34.13 -0.30 6.10
C THR A 256 33.36 -0.85 4.90
N GLY A 257 34.07 -1.27 3.86
CA GLY A 257 33.69 -2.45 3.04
C GLY A 257 33.22 -2.17 1.60
N THR A 258 34.09 -2.50 0.63
CA THR A 258 33.83 -2.36 -0.80
C THR A 258 32.96 -3.47 -1.40
N THR A 259 31.95 -3.08 -2.18
CA THR A 259 31.51 -3.81 -3.39
C THR A 259 31.43 -2.83 -4.57
N ASP A 260 31.85 -3.26 -5.75
CA ASP A 260 32.24 -2.35 -6.85
C ASP A 260 31.21 -2.35 -7.99
N THR A 261 30.47 -1.24 -8.11
CA THR A 261 29.70 -0.85 -9.30
C THR A 261 29.79 0.66 -9.48
N THR A 262 30.97 1.13 -9.88
CA THR A 262 31.32 2.55 -9.99
C THR A 262 30.77 3.24 -11.24
N THR A 263 29.44 3.38 -11.32
CA THR A 263 28.84 4.50 -12.06
C THR A 263 29.36 5.80 -11.42
N PRO A 264 29.86 6.78 -12.19
CA PRO A 264 30.36 8.03 -11.61
C PRO A 264 29.19 8.79 -10.97
N ALA A 265 29.20 8.89 -9.65
CA ALA A 265 28.16 9.59 -8.90
C ALA A 265 28.14 11.08 -9.28
N CYS A 266 27.12 11.51 -10.00
CA CYS A 266 26.92 12.92 -10.31
C CYS A 266 26.37 13.67 -9.09
N THR A 267 26.38 15.00 -9.14
CA THR A 267 25.68 15.80 -8.14
C THR A 267 24.17 15.53 -8.21
N VAL A 268 23.48 15.76 -7.09
CA VAL A 268 22.02 15.74 -7.02
C VAL A 268 21.58 17.13 -6.58
N SER A 269 21.47 18.05 -7.54
CA SER A 269 21.29 19.49 -7.27
C SER A 269 19.94 19.85 -6.62
N GLN A 270 19.02 18.90 -6.49
CA GLN A 270 17.72 19.03 -5.83
C GLN A 270 17.61 18.24 -4.51
N ALA A 271 18.72 17.72 -3.97
CA ALA A 271 18.70 16.93 -2.74
C ALA A 271 18.22 17.76 -1.51
N PRO A 272 17.24 17.27 -0.71
CA PRO A 272 16.85 17.92 0.52
C PRO A 272 18.03 18.07 1.50
N ALA A 273 18.08 19.19 2.23
CA ALA A 273 19.15 19.45 3.19
C ALA A 273 19.19 18.38 4.28
N GLY A 274 20.33 17.68 4.39
CA GLY A 274 20.50 16.55 5.31
C GLY A 274 20.07 15.18 4.76
N ALA A 275 19.71 15.07 3.48
CA ALA A 275 19.49 13.78 2.84
C ALA A 275 20.82 13.06 2.52
N VAL A 276 20.86 11.75 2.76
CA VAL A 276 21.94 10.85 2.35
C VAL A 276 21.54 10.18 1.04
N ILE A 277 22.45 10.11 0.06
CA ILE A 277 22.17 9.63 -1.29
C ILE A 277 22.75 8.23 -1.49
N TYR A 278 21.94 7.32 -2.03
CA TYR A 278 22.30 5.94 -2.38
C TYR A 278 21.93 5.66 -3.84
N TYR A 279 22.73 4.81 -4.51
CA TYR A 279 22.45 4.35 -5.88
C TYR A 279 21.81 2.95 -5.93
N SER A 280 21.65 2.30 -4.76
CA SER A 280 20.90 1.06 -4.59
C SER A 280 19.77 1.24 -3.55
N PHE A 281 18.60 0.67 -3.82
CA PHE A 281 17.50 0.65 -2.86
C PHE A 281 17.84 -0.17 -1.61
N ASP A 282 18.50 -1.31 -1.79
CA ASP A 282 18.82 -2.23 -0.70
C ASP A 282 19.82 -1.61 0.29
N GLU A 283 20.81 -0.86 -0.21
CA GLU A 283 21.77 -0.12 0.61
C GLU A 283 21.09 1.01 1.39
N ALA A 284 20.20 1.75 0.71
CA ALA A 284 19.42 2.82 1.32
C ALA A 284 18.54 2.27 2.45
N TYR A 285 17.74 1.24 2.14
CA TYR A 285 16.82 0.62 3.08
C TYR A 285 17.55 -0.02 4.27
N ALA A 286 18.69 -0.70 4.04
CA ALA A 286 19.54 -1.23 5.09
C ALA A 286 20.08 -0.12 6.02
N ALA A 287 20.51 1.01 5.48
CA ALA A 287 20.95 2.16 6.27
C ALA A 287 19.82 2.81 7.08
N GLY A 288 18.62 2.91 6.50
CA GLY A 288 17.41 3.37 7.19
C GLY A 288 17.02 2.46 8.36
N LEU A 289 17.01 1.14 8.15
CA LEU A 289 16.80 0.15 9.22
C LEU A 289 17.88 0.24 10.30
N ALA A 290 19.15 0.39 9.92
CA ALA A 290 20.26 0.56 10.86
C ALA A 290 20.14 1.85 11.70
N TRP A 291 19.53 2.92 11.17
CA TRP A 291 19.18 4.12 11.94
C TRP A 291 18.02 3.87 12.91
N ASN A 292 16.93 3.25 12.44
CA ASN A 292 15.75 2.94 13.26
C ASN A 292 16.06 1.97 14.42
N GLN A 293 17.01 1.05 14.25
CA GLN A 293 17.43 0.12 15.31
C GLN A 293 18.23 0.76 16.46
N GLN A 294 18.72 2.00 16.33
CA GLN A 294 19.54 2.65 17.36
C GLN A 294 18.73 3.24 18.53
N ASP A 295 17.51 3.72 18.27
CA ASP A 295 16.58 4.22 19.29
C ASP A 295 15.14 4.03 18.78
N PRO A 296 14.18 3.52 19.58
CA PRO A 296 12.78 3.35 19.14
C PRO A 296 12.06 4.64 18.73
N LYS A 297 12.63 5.82 19.00
CA LYS A 297 12.15 7.13 18.51
C LYS A 297 12.73 7.51 17.15
N ASN A 298 13.73 6.81 16.64
CA ASN A 298 14.32 7.05 15.33
C ASN A 298 13.37 6.64 14.20
N TYR A 299 13.31 7.47 13.16
CA TYR A 299 12.61 7.21 11.92
C TYR A 299 13.45 7.65 10.73
N PHE A 300 13.11 7.14 9.56
CA PHE A 300 13.67 7.59 8.29
C PHE A 300 12.56 7.66 7.24
N TYR A 301 12.74 8.53 6.25
CA TYR A 301 11.95 8.55 5.03
C TYR A 301 12.91 8.47 3.84
N TYR A 302 12.54 7.71 2.81
CA TYR A 302 13.25 7.69 1.54
C TYR A 302 12.41 8.33 0.44
N LEU A 303 13.08 8.96 -0.52
CA LEU A 303 12.49 9.43 -1.77
C LEU A 303 13.31 8.85 -2.93
N GLN A 304 12.64 8.32 -3.94
CA GLN A 304 13.30 7.99 -5.21
C GLN A 304 13.42 9.27 -6.05
N GLY A 305 14.54 9.45 -6.72
CA GLY A 305 14.81 10.57 -7.61
C GLY A 305 15.83 10.20 -8.69
N VAL A 306 16.38 11.23 -9.35
CA VAL A 306 17.49 11.09 -10.29
C VAL A 306 18.61 12.06 -9.93
N ASP A 307 19.85 11.71 -10.25
CA ASP A 307 20.99 12.63 -10.20
C ASP A 307 20.99 13.59 -11.41
N ASP A 308 21.90 14.56 -11.42
CA ASP A 308 22.04 15.56 -12.48
C ASP A 308 22.46 14.94 -13.85
N CYS A 309 22.75 13.62 -13.88
CA CYS A 309 23.07 12.83 -15.06
C CYS A 309 21.94 11.86 -15.48
N GLY A 310 20.82 11.82 -14.74
CA GLY A 310 19.67 10.95 -15.00
C GLY A 310 19.75 9.54 -14.41
N ASN A 311 20.76 9.22 -13.60
CA ASN A 311 20.84 7.93 -12.90
C ASN A 311 19.81 7.88 -11.76
N PRO A 312 19.12 6.75 -11.53
CA PRO A 312 18.19 6.62 -10.40
C PRO A 312 18.94 6.64 -9.06
N VAL A 313 18.42 7.40 -8.11
CA VAL A 313 18.96 7.53 -6.74
C VAL A 313 17.88 7.45 -5.69
N TYR A 314 18.28 7.09 -4.47
CA TYR A 314 17.42 7.04 -3.28
C TYR A 314 17.98 8.01 -2.23
N LEU A 315 17.17 9.02 -1.89
CA LEU A 315 17.52 10.07 -0.94
C LEU A 315 16.85 9.77 0.40
N ILE A 316 17.65 9.51 1.45
CA ILE A 316 17.15 9.21 2.78
C ILE A 316 17.32 10.40 3.72
N THR A 317 16.23 10.81 4.35
CA THR A 317 16.24 11.73 5.50
C THR A 317 16.02 10.93 6.78
N MET A 318 16.82 11.22 7.80
CA MET A 318 16.80 10.52 9.10
C MET A 318 16.42 11.50 10.21
N GLY A 319 15.69 11.04 11.21
CA GLY A 319 15.29 11.86 12.36
C GLY A 319 14.96 11.04 13.61
N THR A 320 14.69 11.75 14.70
CA THR A 320 14.36 11.19 16.03
C THR A 320 13.20 11.99 16.62
N LYS A 321 12.14 11.33 17.09
CA LYS A 321 10.98 12.01 17.67
C LYS A 321 11.30 12.61 19.05
N SER A 322 11.10 13.91 19.20
CA SER A 322 11.14 14.61 20.50
C SER A 322 9.96 14.24 21.39
N GLU A 323 10.16 14.22 22.70
CA GLU A 323 9.05 14.15 23.67
C GLU A 323 8.35 15.51 23.73
N GLY A 324 7.33 15.69 22.89
CA GLY A 324 6.52 16.90 22.81
C GLY A 324 5.66 16.96 21.54
N ASP A 325 6.15 16.38 20.45
CA ASP A 325 5.51 16.43 19.12
C ASP A 325 4.46 15.32 18.96
N GLY A 326 3.32 15.50 19.64
CA GLY A 326 2.15 14.64 19.50
C GLY A 326 1.37 14.91 18.20
N PHE A 327 0.91 13.84 17.57
CA PHE A 327 -0.21 13.80 16.63
C PHE A 327 -1.44 13.23 17.36
#